data_AF-A0A0L1JGJ7-F1
#
_entry.id   AF-A0A0L1JGJ7-F1
#
_cell.length_a   1.000
_cell.length_b   1.000
_cell.length_c   1.000
_cell.angle_alpha   90.00
_cell.angle_beta   90.00
_cell.angle_gamma   90.00
#
_symmetry.space_group_name_H-M   'P 1'
#
loop_
_entity.id
_entity.type
_entity.pdbx_description
1 polymer ?
#
loop_
_entity_poly.entity_id
_entity_poly.type
_entity_poly.pdbx_seq_one_letter_code
_entity_poly.pdbx_strand_id
1 'polypeptide(L)'
;MPSFVTEEDQYRKSPDSPRTFQTDLFALGCLIFEIVVGSRPYEEIADKDWETIAENYDRGIFPPAEGLKYGEIMYKCWTSKYMDARQLLSDIENVDDTKVDLLSSLIVNYPERALLPLGLVSACMLAFCIYQRHK
;
A
#
# COMPACT_ATOMS: atom_id res chain seq x y z
N MET A 1 16.81 30.61 -19.78
CA MET A 1 16.47 29.17 -19.72
C MET A 1 15.39 29.03 -18.67
N PRO A 2 14.17 28.56 -18.99
CA PRO A 2 13.21 28.25 -17.93
C PRO A 2 13.69 26.97 -17.23
N SER A 3 13.71 26.98 -15.91
CA SER A 3 14.04 25.83 -15.06
C SER A 3 13.04 24.70 -15.31
N PHE A 4 13.51 23.58 -15.87
CA PHE A 4 12.71 22.37 -16.14
C PHE A 4 12.46 21.58 -14.84
N VAL A 5 11.91 22.23 -13.83
CA VAL A 5 11.17 21.55 -12.78
C VAL A 5 9.77 22.12 -12.89
N THR A 6 8.97 21.52 -13.77
CA THR A 6 7.53 21.70 -13.73
C THR A 6 7.06 21.07 -12.42
N GLU A 7 6.36 21.85 -11.61
CA GLU A 7 5.73 21.34 -10.39
C GLU A 7 4.78 20.19 -10.79
N GLU A 8 4.94 19.04 -10.15
CA GLU A 8 4.13 17.86 -10.44
C GLU A 8 2.75 18.04 -9.77
N ASP A 9 1.78 18.48 -10.55
CA ASP A 9 0.42 18.80 -10.08
C ASP A 9 -0.55 17.60 -10.13
N GLN A 10 -0.04 16.38 -10.37
CA GLN A 10 -0.85 15.19 -10.68
C GLN A 10 -1.94 14.86 -9.63
N TYR A 11 -1.69 15.11 -8.34
CA TYR A 11 -2.67 14.82 -7.27
C TYR A 11 -3.32 16.05 -6.67
N ARG A 12 -3.24 17.18 -7.36
CA ARG A 12 -3.92 18.39 -6.93
C ARG A 12 -5.43 18.22 -7.13
N LYS A 13 -6.24 18.56 -6.12
CA LYS A 13 -7.71 18.45 -6.21
C LYS A 13 -8.29 19.30 -7.34
N SER A 14 -7.73 20.50 -7.53
CA SER A 14 -8.10 21.44 -8.59
C SER A 14 -6.98 22.47 -8.80
N PRO A 15 -6.89 23.14 -9.97
CA PRO A 15 -5.86 24.15 -10.26
C PRO A 15 -5.81 25.32 -9.28
N ASP A 16 -6.87 25.56 -8.51
CA ASP A 16 -6.98 26.66 -7.55
C ASP A 16 -6.90 26.20 -6.08
N SER A 17 -6.74 24.90 -5.82
CA SER A 17 -6.70 24.40 -4.43
C SER A 17 -5.52 25.01 -3.66
N PRO A 18 -5.70 25.48 -2.41
CA PRO A 18 -4.62 26.06 -1.62
C PRO A 18 -3.57 25.00 -1.25
N ARG A 19 -2.32 25.42 -1.02
CA ARG A 19 -1.28 24.54 -0.49
C ARG A 19 -1.35 24.56 1.03
N THR A 20 -1.77 23.44 1.61
CA THR A 20 -2.00 23.25 3.05
C THR A 20 -1.57 21.85 3.46
N PHE A 21 -1.38 21.65 4.76
CA PHE A 21 -1.13 20.31 5.31
C PHE A 21 -2.22 19.30 4.88
N GLN A 22 -3.48 19.71 4.82
CA GLN A 22 -4.60 18.85 4.41
C GLN A 22 -4.55 18.46 2.93
N THR A 23 -4.12 19.36 2.05
CA THR A 23 -3.97 19.06 0.62
C THR A 23 -2.73 18.22 0.35
N ASP A 24 -1.68 18.35 1.16
CA ASP A 24 -0.51 17.48 1.09
C ASP A 24 -0.86 16.06 1.57
N LEU A 25 -1.65 15.92 2.63
CA LEU A 25 -2.19 14.62 3.06
C LEU A 25 -3.05 13.99 1.98
N PHE A 26 -3.91 14.77 1.33
CA PHE A 26 -4.72 14.27 0.23
C PHE A 26 -3.85 13.71 -0.91
N ALA A 27 -2.86 14.47 -1.36
CA ALA A 27 -1.92 14.05 -2.37
C ALA A 27 -1.14 12.78 -1.96
N LEU A 28 -0.74 12.69 -0.69
CA LEU A 28 -0.10 11.50 -0.15
C LEU A 28 -1.03 10.28 -0.17
N GLY A 29 -2.32 10.45 0.13
CA GLY A 29 -3.30 9.37 0.00
C GLY A 29 -3.40 8.84 -1.43
N CYS A 30 -3.40 9.73 -2.43
CA CYS A 30 -3.36 9.35 -3.85
C CYS A 30 -2.07 8.62 -4.23
N LEU A 31 -0.92 9.08 -3.72
CA LEU A 31 0.37 8.42 -3.94
C LEU A 31 0.42 7.02 -3.33
N ILE A 32 -0.08 6.85 -2.10
CA ILE A 32 -0.16 5.53 -1.46
C ILE A 32 -1.05 4.60 -2.30
N PHE A 33 -2.18 5.10 -2.78
CA PHE A 33 -3.06 4.34 -3.69
C PHE A 33 -2.30 3.88 -4.93
N GLU A 34 -1.60 4.78 -5.61
CA GLU A 34 -0.85 4.45 -6.82
C GLU A 34 0.26 3.41 -6.56
N ILE A 35 0.98 3.53 -5.44
CA ILE A 35 1.99 2.54 -5.04
C ILE A 35 1.35 1.15 -4.82
N VAL A 36 0.18 1.09 -4.19
CA VAL A 36 -0.49 -0.17 -3.83
C VAL A 36 -1.19 -0.81 -5.02
N VAL A 37 -1.86 0.00 -5.85
CA VAL A 37 -2.70 -0.45 -6.97
C VAL A 37 -1.90 -0.57 -8.26
N GLY A 38 -0.84 0.22 -8.42
CA GLY A 38 0.00 0.27 -9.62
C GLY A 38 -0.52 1.23 -10.71
N SER A 39 -1.56 2.00 -10.41
CA SER A 39 -2.13 3.03 -11.28
C SER A 39 -2.71 4.16 -10.43
N ARG A 40 -2.79 5.37 -10.99
CA ARG A 40 -3.29 6.52 -10.22
C ARG A 40 -4.79 6.41 -9.94
N PRO A 41 -5.32 7.13 -8.94
CA PRO A 41 -6.75 7.33 -8.76
C PRO A 41 -7.40 7.82 -10.07
N TYR A 42 -8.48 7.14 -10.51
CA TYR A 42 -9.19 7.49 -11.74
C TYR A 42 -8.35 7.45 -13.01
N GLU A 43 -7.38 6.53 -13.13
CA GLU A 43 -6.57 6.32 -14.35
C GLU A 43 -7.43 6.18 -15.62
N GLU A 44 -8.66 5.66 -15.49
CA GLU A 44 -9.62 5.51 -16.58
C GLU A 44 -10.20 6.84 -17.10
N ILE A 45 -10.05 7.94 -16.36
CA ILE A 45 -10.51 9.28 -16.74
C ILE A 45 -9.34 10.05 -17.36
N ALA A 46 -9.57 10.66 -18.53
CA ALA A 46 -8.53 11.42 -19.21
C ALA A 46 -8.20 12.72 -18.47
N ASP A 47 -6.94 13.17 -18.52
CA ASP A 47 -6.47 14.39 -17.82
C ASP A 47 -7.25 15.65 -18.18
N LYS A 48 -7.78 15.72 -19.41
CA LYS A 48 -8.62 16.83 -19.88
C LYS A 48 -9.96 16.92 -19.16
N ASP A 49 -10.42 15.84 -18.52
CA ASP A 49 -11.71 15.71 -17.85
C ASP A 49 -11.53 15.80 -16.32
N TRP A 50 -10.50 16.53 -15.86
CA TRP A 50 -10.11 16.67 -14.45
C TRP A 50 -11.23 17.22 -13.56
N GLU A 51 -12.16 18.01 -14.12
CA GLU A 51 -13.32 18.52 -13.37
C GLU A 51 -14.18 17.38 -12.82
N THR A 52 -14.31 16.27 -13.56
CA THR A 52 -15.06 15.08 -13.12
C THR A 52 -14.39 14.43 -11.90
N ILE A 53 -13.06 14.38 -11.92
CA ILE A 53 -12.26 13.86 -10.80
C ILE A 53 -12.40 14.78 -9.57
N ALA A 54 -12.30 16.09 -9.76
CA ALA A 54 -12.48 17.08 -8.70
C ALA A 54 -13.88 16.99 -8.06
N GLU A 55 -14.94 16.89 -8.88
CA GLU A 55 -16.31 16.72 -8.41
C GLU A 55 -16.50 15.42 -7.61
N ASN A 56 -15.86 14.32 -8.02
CA ASN A 56 -15.89 13.08 -7.25
C ASN A 56 -15.26 13.28 -5.87
N TYR A 57 -14.08 13.90 -5.80
CA TYR A 57 -13.42 14.18 -4.52
C TYR A 57 -14.24 15.09 -3.61
N ASP A 58 -14.88 16.13 -4.17
CA ASP A 58 -15.75 17.04 -3.41
C ASP A 58 -17.00 16.34 -2.87
N ARG A 59 -17.51 15.34 -3.61
CA ARG A 59 -18.63 14.49 -3.18
C ARG A 59 -18.22 13.37 -2.23
N GLY A 60 -16.92 13.23 -1.93
CA GLY A 60 -16.39 12.13 -1.12
C GLY A 60 -16.51 10.76 -1.81
N ILE A 61 -16.62 10.75 -3.14
CA ILE A 61 -16.53 9.55 -3.95
C ILE A 61 -15.05 9.35 -4.21
N PHE A 62 -14.52 8.22 -3.76
CA PHE A 62 -13.11 7.86 -3.92
C PHE A 62 -12.99 6.54 -4.69
N PRO A 63 -11.83 6.23 -5.29
CA PRO A 63 -11.56 4.89 -5.78
C PRO A 63 -11.68 3.84 -4.66
N PRO A 64 -12.07 2.60 -4.98
CA PRO A 64 -12.19 1.53 -3.98
C PRO A 64 -10.87 1.31 -3.23
N ALA A 65 -10.91 1.41 -1.91
CA ALA A 65 -9.75 1.24 -1.04
C ALA A 65 -9.94 0.11 0.00
N GLU A 66 -11.14 -0.44 0.08
CA GLU A 66 -11.50 -1.50 1.01
C GLU A 66 -10.68 -2.77 0.74
N GLY A 67 -10.06 -3.31 1.78
CA GLY A 67 -9.23 -4.51 1.67
C GLY A 67 -7.83 -4.29 1.08
N LEU A 68 -7.52 -3.07 0.60
CA LEU A 68 -6.15 -2.72 0.20
C LEU A 68 -5.24 -2.55 1.41
N LYS A 69 -3.94 -2.85 1.23
CA LYS A 69 -2.92 -2.47 2.22
C LYS A 69 -2.97 -0.95 2.37
N TYR A 70 -3.08 -0.47 3.61
CA TYR A 70 -3.25 0.95 3.95
C TYR A 70 -4.57 1.59 3.50
N GLY A 71 -5.61 0.82 3.16
CA GLY A 71 -6.93 1.33 2.72
C GLY A 71 -7.53 2.38 3.64
N GLU A 72 -7.56 2.09 4.94
CA GLU A 72 -8.07 3.02 5.95
C GLU A 72 -7.23 4.31 6.03
N ILE A 73 -5.91 4.20 5.84
CA ILE A 73 -4.98 5.35 5.85
C ILE A 73 -5.25 6.24 4.64
N MET A 74 -5.42 5.65 3.45
CA MET A 74 -5.79 6.38 2.23
C MET A 74 -7.10 7.15 2.44
N TYR A 75 -8.12 6.50 2.99
CA TYR A 75 -9.41 7.13 3.27
C TYR A 75 -9.30 8.29 4.28
N LYS A 76 -8.54 8.11 5.37
CA LYS A 76 -8.26 9.17 6.35
C LYS A 76 -7.51 10.35 5.73
N CYS A 77 -6.56 10.11 4.84
CA CYS A 77 -5.87 11.13 4.07
C CYS A 77 -6.86 11.92 3.20
N TRP A 78 -7.70 11.24 2.42
CA TRP A 78 -8.64 11.88 1.51
C TRP A 78 -9.71 12.72 2.21
N THR A 79 -10.13 12.28 3.40
CA THR A 79 -11.15 12.92 4.23
C THR A 79 -10.59 13.83 5.33
N SER A 80 -9.28 14.13 5.27
CA SER A 80 -8.57 15.06 6.16
C SER A 80 -8.73 14.72 7.66
N LYS A 81 -8.61 13.44 8.02
CA LYS A 81 -8.78 12.95 9.40
C LYS A 81 -7.52 13.04 10.26
N TYR A 82 -6.36 13.27 9.66
CA TYR A 82 -5.13 13.49 10.41
C TYR A 82 -4.92 14.97 10.72
N MET A 83 -4.61 15.27 11.97
CA MET A 83 -4.29 16.63 12.42
C MET A 83 -2.80 16.94 12.35
N ASP A 84 -1.95 15.92 12.37
CA ASP A 84 -0.52 16.04 12.17
C ASP A 84 0.09 14.74 11.60
N ALA A 85 1.34 14.84 11.15
CA ALA A 85 2.07 13.74 10.53
C ALA A 85 2.38 12.57 11.48
N ARG A 86 2.38 12.79 12.81
CA ARG A 86 2.68 11.71 13.78
C ARG A 86 1.52 10.72 13.88
N GLN A 87 0.28 11.20 13.81
CA GLN A 87 -0.89 10.34 13.77
C GLN A 87 -0.87 9.43 12.53
N LEU A 88 -0.55 9.99 11.37
CA LEU A 88 -0.36 9.25 10.13
C LEU A 88 0.76 8.21 10.25
N LEU A 89 1.92 8.61 10.76
CA LEU A 89 3.07 7.72 10.93
C LEU A 89 2.73 6.54 11.83
N SER A 90 2.07 6.80 12.97
CA SER A 90 1.64 5.75 13.90
C SER A 90 0.70 4.74 13.23
N ASP A 91 -0.25 5.21 12.41
CA ASP A 91 -1.15 4.31 11.67
C ASP A 91 -0.39 3.47 10.63
N ILE A 92 0.64 4.03 9.97
CA ILE A 92 1.48 3.29 9.01
C ILE A 92 2.26 2.18 9.74
N GLU A 93 2.89 2.49 10.87
CA GLU A 93 3.67 1.53 11.67
C GLU A 93 2.78 0.37 12.15
N ASN A 94 1.59 0.67 12.65
CA ASN A 94 0.62 -0.34 13.11
C ASN A 94 0.21 -1.33 11.99
N VAL A 95 0.11 -0.85 10.74
CA VAL A 95 -0.21 -1.73 9.59
C VAL A 95 0.95 -2.68 9.28
N ASP A 96 2.19 -2.23 9.41
CA ASP A 96 3.36 -3.06 9.12
C ASP A 96 3.65 -4.08 10.24
N ASP A 97 3.41 -3.74 11.50
CA ASP A 97 3.54 -4.65 12.64
C ASP A 97 2.54 -5.83 12.57
N THR A 98 1.35 -5.61 12.00
CA THR A 98 0.36 -6.68 11.81
C THR A 98 0.92 -7.87 10.99
N LYS A 99 1.84 -7.63 10.06
CA LYS A 99 2.49 -8.70 9.28
C LYS A 99 3.53 -9.45 10.11
N VAL A 100 4.28 -8.75 10.96
CA VAL A 100 5.26 -9.35 11.87
C VAL A 100 4.55 -10.25 12.87
N ASP A 101 3.40 -9.84 13.37
CA ASP A 101 2.58 -10.63 14.29
C ASP A 101 1.90 -11.84 13.63
N LEU A 102 1.41 -11.70 12.39
CA LEU A 102 0.88 -12.83 11.63
C LEU A 102 1.96 -13.87 11.29
N LEU A 103 3.16 -13.43 10.89
CA LEU A 103 4.27 -14.35 10.63
C LEU A 103 4.76 -14.99 11.93
N SER A 104 4.86 -14.22 13.01
CA SER A 104 5.26 -14.73 14.33
C SER A 104 4.25 -15.75 14.85
N SER A 105 2.95 -15.47 14.73
CA SER A 105 1.91 -16.42 15.13
C SER A 105 1.84 -17.66 14.23
N LEU A 106 2.12 -17.55 12.93
CA LEU A 106 2.25 -18.71 12.03
C LEU A 106 3.46 -19.59 12.37
N ILE A 107 4.58 -18.98 12.76
CA ILE A 107 5.80 -19.68 13.17
C ILE A 107 5.60 -20.34 14.55
N VAL A 108 4.99 -19.63 15.50
CA VAL A 108 4.79 -20.12 16.89
C VAL A 108 3.65 -21.14 16.99
N ASN A 109 2.57 -20.97 16.24
CA ASN A 109 1.46 -21.94 16.21
C ASN A 109 1.63 -23.04 15.16
N TYR A 110 2.82 -23.15 14.54
CA TYR A 110 3.10 -24.26 13.64
C TYR A 110 3.03 -25.57 14.45
N PRO A 111 2.10 -26.49 14.14
CA PRO A 111 1.88 -27.66 14.98
C PRO A 111 3.14 -28.54 14.98
N GLU A 112 3.72 -28.78 16.15
CA GLU A 112 4.96 -29.58 16.32
C GLU A 112 4.93 -30.95 15.62
N ARG A 113 3.72 -31.49 15.34
CA ARG A 113 3.54 -32.75 14.61
C ARG A 113 3.92 -32.68 13.12
N ALA A 114 4.04 -31.49 12.54
CA ALA A 114 4.43 -31.29 11.14
C ALA A 114 5.95 -31.14 10.94
N LEU A 115 6.75 -31.04 12.01
CA LEU A 115 8.23 -31.03 11.92
C LEU A 115 8.81 -32.38 11.51
N LEU A 116 8.21 -33.48 11.97
CA LEU A 116 8.67 -34.84 11.68
C LEU A 116 8.65 -35.20 10.18
N PRO A 117 7.55 -34.96 9.42
CA PRO A 117 7.52 -35.33 8.00
C PRO A 117 8.45 -34.46 7.14
N LEU A 118 8.63 -33.18 7.43
CA LEU A 118 9.50 -32.29 6.63
C LEU A 118 10.98 -32.62 6.79
N GLY A 119 11.42 -32.94 8.02
CA GLY A 119 12.80 -33.40 8.27
C GLY A 119 13.11 -34.72 7.56
N LEU A 120 12.16 -35.66 7.56
CA LEU A 120 12.30 -36.94 6.86
C LEU A 120 12.31 -36.78 5.34
N VAL A 121 11.46 -35.92 4.78
CA VAL A 121 11.45 -35.64 3.33
C VAL A 121 12.78 -35.00 2.89
N SER A 122 13.31 -34.04 3.65
CA SER A 122 14.60 -33.42 3.36
C SER A 122 15.74 -34.45 3.41
N ALA A 123 15.78 -35.30 4.43
CA ALA A 123 16.77 -36.36 4.55
C ALA A 123 16.66 -37.41 3.42
N CYS A 124 15.44 -37.81 3.06
CA CYS A 124 15.18 -38.74 1.96
C CYS A 124 15.60 -38.17 0.60
N MET A 125 15.33 -36.89 0.35
CA MET A 125 15.75 -36.21 -0.88
C MET A 125 17.27 -36.13 -0.99
N LEU A 126 17.97 -35.78 0.11
CA LEU A 126 19.44 -35.78 0.14
C LEU A 126 20.02 -37.18 -0.09
N ALA A 127 19.47 -38.21 0.57
CA ALA A 127 19.89 -39.59 0.39
C ALA A 127 19.68 -40.07 -1.06
N PHE A 128 18.55 -39.72 -1.67
CA PHE A 128 18.26 -40.03 -3.08
C PHE A 128 19.21 -39.31 -4.04
N CYS A 129 19.49 -38.02 -3.82
CA CYS A 129 20.46 -37.27 -4.61
C CYS A 129 21.87 -37.85 -4.51
N ILE A 130 22.30 -38.29 -3.31
CA ILE A 130 23.60 -38.94 -3.10
C ILE A 130 23.64 -40.30 -3.82
N TYR A 131 22.57 -41.10 -3.72
CA TYR A 131 22.46 -42.39 -4.40
C TYR A 131 22.53 -42.24 -5.93
N GLN A 132 21.82 -41.25 -6.50
CA GLN A 132 21.87 -41.00 -7.95
C GLN A 132 23.23 -40.50 -8.45
N ARG A 133 24.04 -39.86 -7.61
CA ARG A 133 25.40 -39.40 -8.00
C ARG A 133 26.46 -40.51 -7.97
N HIS A 134 26.20 -41.62 -7.28
CA HIS A 134 27.15 -42.72 -7.10
C HIS A 134 26.85 -43.95 -7.97
N LYS A 135 25.89 -43.86 -8.89
CA LYS A 135 25.56 -44.88 -9.89
C LYS A 135 25.85 -44.35 -11.28
#